data_AF-A0A495IH76-F1
#
_entry.id   AF-A0A495IH76-F1
#
_cell.length_a   1.000
_cell.length_b   1.000
_cell.length_c   1.000
_cell.angle_alpha   90.00
_cell.angle_beta   90.00
_cell.angle_gamma   90.00
#
_symmetry.space_group_name_H-M   'P 1'
#
loop_
_entity.id
_entity.type
_entity.pdbx_description
1 polymer ?
#
loop_
_entity_poly.entity_id
_entity_poly.type
_entity_poly.pdbx_seq_one_letter_code
_entity_poly.pdbx_strand_id
1 'polypeptide(L)'
;MTLAAPPIDAVPKPAIRTPTLVGVLPVVPAVVGAVVAAPYLPASLWRDEAATVSAAHRTLPQLVHLLGHDDPALALYYLVMHVWVAIAGTGEIALRLPSFAAAIAAVLVIGALARRIAGPWAGVAASVLLTVSPGFFTLYAVDARPYALVVLCVTASAYVAHRLGAAGAEMPPRSRTLLLAAWSVLAAATIGLEVLAAPAVLPQVVWLFGVGRRRTGSRVSRTSVTVALILPVLTGLAGLYMAQRGSELQSWVLPVSKRQVLSSLVGLATPMGLALVVLAIPGLLLARRLVEDDARRRGVVAAIVALAWALLPPLALLVYSKVFAPSYVPRYYLSAVPGAVLLVALVFAGSLRGVLEARLVGLSAGLRRAGAALLAIAAVVAVVYPVTHSAYAANPDAEDLRGTAAWIESHASADDGIVYSPTYAEAGVRWYLGDSAPKGPPNLQAQPATSAIAAGSLWTPTTSTTDAATVLRGVQRVFVVGYAGKQRWVPVPDVGTPVAAEIEQCWTRVAGRTSGPDASGIRATLWERPASRKPGCSI
;
A
#
# COMPACT_ATOMS: atom_id res chain seq x y z
N MET A 1 11.31 -52.37 -61.31
CA MET A 1 10.36 -51.25 -61.07
C MET A 1 10.43 -50.95 -59.59
N THR A 2 11.36 -50.08 -59.20
CA THR A 2 11.73 -49.77 -57.81
C THR A 2 10.94 -48.54 -57.36
N LEU A 3 10.08 -48.71 -56.35
CA LEU A 3 9.28 -47.64 -55.75
C LEU A 3 10.19 -46.75 -54.88
N ALA A 4 10.29 -45.47 -55.22
CA ALA A 4 10.97 -44.46 -54.42
C ALA A 4 10.04 -43.96 -53.30
N ALA A 5 10.54 -43.98 -52.06
CA ALA A 5 9.84 -43.42 -50.89
C ALA A 5 9.76 -41.89 -50.96
N PRO A 6 8.69 -41.25 -50.46
CA PRO A 6 8.56 -39.80 -50.47
C PRO A 6 9.53 -39.15 -49.46
N PRO A 7 9.95 -37.89 -49.70
CA PRO A 7 10.82 -37.17 -48.78
C PRO A 7 10.07 -36.90 -47.47
N ILE A 8 10.74 -37.16 -46.35
CA ILE A 8 10.26 -36.81 -45.01
C ILE A 8 10.44 -35.30 -44.86
N ASP A 9 9.34 -34.56 -44.89
CA ASP A 9 9.33 -33.13 -44.57
C ASP A 9 9.89 -32.91 -43.16
N ALA A 10 10.96 -32.13 -43.07
CA ALA A 10 11.58 -31.77 -41.81
C ALA A 10 10.59 -30.98 -40.95
N VAL A 11 10.11 -31.59 -39.86
CA VAL A 11 9.34 -30.93 -38.82
C VAL A 11 10.16 -29.73 -38.30
N PRO A 12 9.66 -28.49 -38.36
CA PRO A 12 10.40 -27.34 -37.86
C PRO A 12 10.59 -27.49 -36.35
N LYS A 13 11.85 -27.65 -35.92
CA LYS A 13 12.21 -27.67 -34.49
C LYS A 13 11.76 -26.35 -33.87
N PRO A 14 11.09 -26.36 -32.70
CA PRO A 14 10.72 -25.12 -32.02
C PRO A 14 12.00 -24.37 -31.66
N ALA A 15 12.17 -23.17 -32.21
CA ALA A 15 13.28 -22.30 -31.87
C ALA A 15 13.17 -21.94 -30.37
N ILE A 16 14.07 -22.50 -29.56
CA ILE A 16 14.27 -22.08 -28.17
C ILE A 16 14.77 -20.63 -28.24
N ARG A 17 13.86 -19.66 -28.07
CA ARG A 17 14.22 -18.25 -27.95
C ARG A 17 15.02 -18.08 -26.67
N THR A 18 16.34 -18.04 -26.76
CA THR A 18 17.20 -17.54 -25.68
C THR A 18 16.68 -16.17 -25.26
N PRO A 19 16.39 -15.94 -23.96
CA PRO A 19 15.95 -14.61 -23.52
C PRO A 19 17.05 -13.62 -23.88
N THR A 20 16.72 -12.61 -24.70
CA THR A 20 17.63 -11.50 -24.93
C THR A 20 17.98 -10.85 -23.59
N LEU A 21 19.21 -10.38 -23.40
CA LEU A 21 19.67 -9.70 -22.16
C LEU A 21 18.68 -8.65 -21.63
N VAL A 22 17.97 -7.98 -22.54
CA VAL A 22 16.95 -6.97 -22.24
C VAL A 22 15.68 -7.54 -21.58
N GLY A 23 15.43 -8.85 -21.71
CA GLY A 23 14.32 -9.55 -21.10
C GLY A 23 14.51 -9.84 -19.60
N VAL A 24 15.76 -9.86 -19.12
CA VAL A 24 16.15 -10.06 -17.71
C VAL A 24 16.34 -8.72 -16.98
N LEU A 25 16.59 -7.64 -17.73
CA LEU A 25 16.80 -6.29 -17.19
C LEU A 25 15.71 -5.77 -16.21
N PRO A 26 14.42 -6.11 -16.35
CA PRO A 26 13.38 -5.75 -15.36
C PRO A 26 13.57 -6.37 -13.96
N VAL A 27 14.39 -7.42 -13.82
CA VAL A 27 14.70 -8.06 -12.53
C VAL A 27 15.64 -7.19 -11.69
N VAL A 28 16.56 -6.46 -12.33
CA VAL A 28 17.57 -5.65 -11.64
C VAL A 28 16.93 -4.58 -10.73
N PRO A 29 15.95 -3.77 -11.18
CA PRO A 29 15.26 -2.82 -10.29
C PRO A 29 14.58 -3.50 -9.10
N ALA A 30 13.94 -4.65 -9.30
CA ALA A 30 13.28 -5.38 -8.22
C ALA A 30 14.29 -5.87 -7.16
N VAL A 31 15.45 -6.38 -7.60
CA VAL A 31 16.54 -6.81 -6.70
C VAL A 31 17.14 -5.62 -5.96
N VAL A 32 17.41 -4.50 -6.65
CA VAL A 32 17.94 -3.29 -6.02
C VAL A 32 16.97 -2.76 -4.96
N GLY A 33 15.68 -2.67 -5.29
CA GLY A 33 14.65 -2.27 -4.34
C GLY A 33 14.58 -3.20 -3.14
N ALA A 34 14.64 -4.52 -3.35
CA ALA A 34 14.64 -5.51 -2.28
C ALA A 34 15.88 -5.39 -1.37
N VAL A 35 17.07 -5.19 -1.94
CA VAL A 35 18.31 -5.00 -1.17
C VAL A 35 18.27 -3.72 -0.34
N VAL A 36 17.73 -2.64 -0.90
CA VAL A 36 17.54 -1.37 -0.16
C VAL A 36 16.52 -1.52 0.97
N ALA A 37 15.46 -2.29 0.76
CA ALA A 37 14.38 -2.48 1.73
C ALA A 37 14.71 -3.51 2.84
N ALA A 38 15.51 -4.53 2.55
CA ALA A 38 15.77 -5.65 3.47
C ALA A 38 16.25 -5.25 4.88
N PRO A 39 17.13 -4.25 5.07
CA PRO A 39 17.56 -3.81 6.40
C PRO A 39 16.45 -3.28 7.31
N TYR A 40 15.28 -2.92 6.75
CA TYR A 40 14.15 -2.36 7.49
C TYR A 40 13.13 -3.41 7.95
N LEU A 41 13.23 -4.66 7.46
CA LEU A 41 12.33 -5.76 7.87
C LEU A 41 12.31 -6.04 9.39
N PRO A 42 13.41 -5.94 10.17
CA PRO A 42 13.42 -6.16 11.62
C PRO A 42 13.17 -4.89 12.45
N ALA A 43 12.68 -3.81 11.84
CA ALA A 43 12.30 -2.60 12.57
C ALA A 43 11.13 -2.87 13.53
N SER A 44 11.00 -2.07 14.59
CA SER A 44 9.82 -2.14 15.46
C SER A 44 8.54 -2.01 14.64
N LEU A 45 7.47 -2.69 15.06
CA LEU A 45 6.13 -2.41 14.54
C LEU A 45 5.73 -0.99 14.91
N TRP A 46 4.93 -0.36 14.05
CA TRP A 46 4.18 0.87 14.36
C TRP A 46 2.70 0.54 14.59
N ARG A 47 1.90 1.50 15.08
CA ARG A 47 0.51 1.30 15.53
C ARG A 47 -0.36 0.53 14.53
N ASP A 48 -0.31 0.87 13.25
CA ASP A 48 -1.14 0.22 12.23
C ASP A 48 -0.73 -1.25 11.99
N GLU A 49 0.55 -1.59 12.13
CA GLU A 49 1.02 -2.98 12.05
C GLU A 49 0.66 -3.75 13.32
N ALA A 50 0.69 -3.11 14.50
CA ALA A 50 0.22 -3.73 15.73
C ALA A 50 -1.26 -4.14 15.64
N ALA A 51 -2.09 -3.36 14.95
CA ALA A 51 -3.47 -3.75 14.65
C ALA A 51 -3.55 -5.02 13.78
N THR A 52 -2.69 -5.13 12.75
CA THR A 52 -2.56 -6.35 11.92
C THR A 52 -2.20 -7.56 12.77
N VAL A 53 -1.23 -7.44 13.68
CA VAL A 53 -0.79 -8.55 14.54
C VAL A 53 -1.87 -8.95 15.54
N SER A 54 -2.55 -7.97 16.15
CA SER A 54 -3.70 -8.19 17.05
C SER A 54 -4.84 -8.93 16.34
N ALA A 55 -5.14 -8.58 15.09
CA ALA A 55 -6.16 -9.24 14.30
C ALA A 55 -5.73 -10.66 13.88
N ALA A 56 -4.50 -10.83 13.41
CA ALA A 56 -4.01 -12.11 12.87
C ALA A 56 -3.91 -13.21 13.93
N HIS A 57 -3.65 -12.86 15.20
CA HIS A 57 -3.59 -13.83 16.32
C HIS A 57 -4.96 -14.31 16.82
N ARG A 58 -6.06 -13.65 16.43
CA ARG A 58 -7.40 -14.04 16.88
C ARG A 58 -7.84 -15.33 16.20
N THR A 59 -8.64 -16.13 16.92
CA THR A 59 -9.42 -17.20 16.28
C THR A 59 -10.40 -16.60 15.27
N LEU A 60 -10.86 -17.38 14.29
CA LEU A 60 -11.82 -16.88 13.28
C LEU A 60 -13.08 -16.24 13.89
N PRO A 61 -13.74 -16.81 14.93
CA PRO A 61 -14.88 -16.16 15.57
C PRO A 61 -14.51 -14.82 16.22
N GLN A 62 -13.35 -14.73 16.88
CA GLN A 62 -12.86 -13.49 17.48
C GLN A 62 -12.49 -12.43 16.43
N LEU A 63 -11.97 -12.85 15.27
CA LEU A 63 -11.70 -11.96 14.15
C LEU A 63 -13.01 -11.43 13.54
N VAL A 64 -14.02 -12.28 13.36
CA VAL A 64 -15.35 -11.82 12.91
C VAL A 64 -15.97 -10.86 13.92
N HIS A 65 -15.80 -11.11 15.22
CA HIS A 65 -16.25 -10.20 16.28
C HIS A 65 -15.52 -8.85 16.22
N LEU A 66 -14.20 -8.86 16.00
CA LEU A 66 -13.40 -7.65 15.77
C LEU A 66 -13.92 -6.86 14.57
N LEU A 67 -14.07 -7.51 13.42
CA LEU A 67 -14.56 -6.89 12.19
C LEU A 67 -16.00 -6.39 12.28
N GLY A 68 -16.74 -6.77 13.32
CA GLY A 68 -18.05 -6.18 13.63
C GLY A 68 -17.98 -4.75 14.16
N HIS A 69 -16.82 -4.36 14.71
CA HIS A 69 -16.62 -3.11 15.45
C HIS A 69 -15.46 -2.27 14.88
N ASP A 70 -14.30 -2.90 14.64
CA ASP A 70 -13.05 -2.25 14.27
C ASP A 70 -12.53 -2.76 12.91
N ASP A 71 -11.96 -1.84 12.11
CA ASP A 71 -11.26 -2.12 10.85
C ASP A 71 -11.97 -3.06 9.84
N PRO A 72 -13.29 -2.96 9.62
CA PRO A 72 -13.99 -3.91 8.75
C PRO A 72 -13.53 -3.80 7.28
N ALA A 73 -12.95 -2.66 6.89
CA ALA A 73 -12.36 -2.44 5.57
C ALA A 73 -11.10 -3.30 5.29
N LEU A 74 -10.50 -3.90 6.32
CA LEU A 74 -9.30 -4.74 6.22
C LEU A 74 -9.61 -6.23 6.37
N ALA A 75 -10.88 -6.63 6.36
CA ALA A 75 -11.33 -8.01 6.58
C ALA A 75 -10.55 -9.05 5.74
N LEU A 76 -10.42 -8.84 4.43
CA LEU A 76 -9.70 -9.76 3.56
C LEU A 76 -8.20 -9.80 3.91
N TYR A 77 -7.61 -8.64 4.21
CA TYR A 77 -6.20 -8.56 4.58
C TYR A 77 -5.92 -9.30 5.90
N TYR A 78 -6.76 -9.10 6.92
CA TYR A 78 -6.63 -9.82 8.19
C TYR A 78 -6.85 -11.33 8.04
N LEU A 79 -7.74 -11.79 7.16
CA LEU A 79 -7.88 -13.21 6.85
C LEU A 79 -6.62 -13.79 6.18
N VAL A 80 -6.02 -13.06 5.23
CA VAL A 80 -4.74 -13.45 4.60
C VAL A 80 -3.65 -13.54 5.66
N MET A 81 -3.56 -12.53 6.54
CA MET A 81 -2.55 -12.50 7.59
C MET A 81 -2.78 -13.57 8.66
N HIS A 82 -4.02 -13.91 9.00
CA HIS A 82 -4.34 -15.00 9.92
C HIS A 82 -3.78 -16.35 9.44
N VAL A 83 -3.98 -16.67 8.15
CA VAL A 83 -3.43 -17.89 7.54
C VAL A 83 -1.90 -17.82 7.47
N TRP A 84 -1.34 -16.66 7.11
CA TRP A 84 0.11 -16.48 6.98
C TRP A 84 0.83 -16.63 8.33
N VAL A 85 0.33 -15.98 9.38
CA VAL A 85 0.87 -16.02 10.74
C VAL A 85 0.86 -17.42 11.31
N ALA A 86 -0.17 -18.23 11.00
CA ALA A 86 -0.22 -19.63 11.43
C ALA A 86 0.95 -20.48 10.90
N ILE A 87 1.60 -20.06 9.81
CA ILE A 87 2.71 -20.79 9.17
C ILE A 87 4.06 -20.12 9.46
N ALA A 88 4.14 -18.80 9.33
CA ALA A 88 5.40 -18.04 9.41
C ALA A 88 5.69 -17.45 10.80
N GLY A 89 4.73 -17.51 11.73
CA GLY A 89 4.81 -16.86 13.02
C GLY A 89 4.64 -15.34 12.93
N THR A 90 4.94 -14.65 14.04
CA THR A 90 4.58 -13.23 14.25
C THR A 90 5.75 -12.32 14.53
N GLY A 91 6.95 -12.79 14.18
CA GLY A 91 8.11 -11.91 14.13
C GLY A 91 7.92 -10.80 13.09
N GLU A 92 8.51 -9.65 13.34
CA GLU A 92 8.49 -8.45 12.49
C GLU A 92 8.83 -8.74 11.02
N ILE A 93 9.88 -9.53 10.79
CA ILE A 93 10.27 -9.97 9.43
C ILE A 93 9.14 -10.79 8.81
N ALA A 94 8.63 -11.79 9.52
CA ALA A 94 7.59 -12.69 9.03
C ALA A 94 6.33 -11.91 8.63
N LEU A 95 5.91 -10.93 9.42
CA LEU A 95 4.74 -10.10 9.16
C LEU A 95 4.87 -9.24 7.89
N ARG A 96 6.10 -8.81 7.55
CA ARG A 96 6.37 -7.94 6.39
C ARG A 96 6.72 -8.72 5.12
N LEU A 97 7.06 -10.01 5.23
CA LEU A 97 7.39 -10.85 4.08
C LEU A 97 6.31 -10.86 2.98
N PRO A 98 4.99 -10.91 3.27
CA PRO A 98 3.96 -10.84 2.24
C PRO A 98 4.03 -9.56 1.41
N SER A 99 4.16 -8.40 2.07
CA SER A 99 4.29 -7.10 1.41
C SER A 99 5.60 -6.98 0.65
N PHE A 100 6.70 -7.48 1.22
CA PHE A 100 8.02 -7.47 0.60
C PHE A 100 8.04 -8.28 -0.70
N ALA A 101 7.51 -9.50 -0.66
CA ALA A 101 7.35 -10.36 -1.84
C ALA A 101 6.40 -9.73 -2.86
N ALA A 102 5.30 -9.11 -2.41
CA ALA A 102 4.35 -8.45 -3.28
C ALA A 102 4.95 -7.26 -4.02
N ALA A 103 5.78 -6.46 -3.35
CA ALA A 103 6.47 -5.32 -3.95
C ALA A 103 7.43 -5.76 -5.07
N ILE A 104 8.23 -6.81 -4.82
CA ILE A 104 9.11 -7.41 -5.84
C ILE A 104 8.28 -7.89 -7.03
N ALA A 105 7.23 -8.65 -6.77
CA ALA A 105 6.36 -9.17 -7.83
C ALA A 105 5.68 -8.04 -8.62
N ALA A 106 5.24 -6.97 -7.96
CA ALA A 106 4.61 -5.82 -8.64
C ALA A 106 5.56 -5.16 -9.66
N VAL A 107 6.84 -5.00 -9.31
CA VAL A 107 7.88 -4.45 -10.21
C VAL A 107 8.10 -5.33 -11.43
N LEU A 108 8.09 -6.65 -11.23
CA LEU A 108 8.23 -7.60 -12.33
C LEU A 108 6.99 -7.59 -13.24
N VAL A 109 5.79 -7.55 -12.66
CA VAL A 109 4.53 -7.58 -13.40
C VAL A 109 4.31 -6.26 -14.16
N ILE A 110 4.60 -5.10 -13.57
CA ILE A 110 4.47 -3.80 -14.28
C ILE A 110 5.47 -3.73 -15.44
N GLY A 111 6.70 -4.22 -15.25
CA GLY A 111 7.70 -4.32 -16.32
C GLY A 111 7.25 -5.27 -17.43
N ALA A 112 6.66 -6.41 -17.08
CA ALA A 112 6.11 -7.35 -18.05
C ALA A 112 4.93 -6.75 -18.83
N LEU A 113 4.05 -6.00 -18.17
CA LEU A 113 2.93 -5.30 -18.79
C LEU A 113 3.41 -4.22 -19.78
N ALA A 114 4.27 -3.30 -19.33
CA ALA A 114 4.81 -2.24 -20.16
C ALA A 114 5.60 -2.79 -21.35
N ARG A 115 6.42 -3.83 -21.12
CA ARG A 115 7.15 -4.55 -22.18
C ARG A 115 6.22 -5.11 -23.24
N ARG A 116 5.09 -5.67 -22.82
CA ARG A 116 4.10 -6.26 -23.73
C ARG A 116 3.35 -5.20 -24.55
N ILE A 117 3.21 -3.98 -24.03
CA ILE A 117 2.51 -2.89 -24.72
C ILE A 117 3.45 -2.15 -25.68
N ALA A 118 4.64 -1.76 -25.23
CA ALA A 118 5.52 -0.84 -25.97
C ALA A 118 6.99 -1.31 -26.10
N GLY A 119 7.25 -2.59 -25.83
CA GLY A 119 8.57 -3.20 -26.05
C GLY A 119 9.52 -3.09 -24.83
N PRO A 120 10.72 -3.67 -24.94
CA PRO A 120 11.58 -3.94 -23.79
C PRO A 120 11.96 -2.70 -22.96
N TRP A 121 12.23 -1.57 -23.61
CA TRP A 121 12.56 -0.31 -22.93
C TRP A 121 11.42 0.25 -22.09
N ALA A 122 10.17 0.05 -22.51
CA ALA A 122 9.01 0.37 -21.68
C ALA A 122 8.98 -0.51 -20.41
N GLY A 123 9.33 -1.79 -20.54
CA GLY A 123 9.43 -2.69 -19.41
C GLY A 123 10.47 -2.26 -18.39
N VAL A 124 11.67 -1.91 -18.85
CA VAL A 124 12.75 -1.42 -18.00
C VAL A 124 12.34 -0.11 -17.32
N ALA A 125 11.83 0.85 -18.09
CA ALA A 125 11.39 2.13 -17.56
C ALA A 125 10.31 1.94 -16.48
N ALA A 126 9.31 1.10 -16.72
CA ALA A 126 8.26 0.84 -15.75
C ALA A 126 8.78 0.18 -14.47
N SER A 127 9.67 -0.81 -14.58
CA SER A 127 10.25 -1.47 -13.40
C SER A 127 11.12 -0.51 -12.58
N VAL A 128 11.94 0.33 -13.24
CA VAL A 128 12.73 1.37 -12.56
C VAL A 128 11.80 2.36 -11.85
N LEU A 129 10.83 2.92 -12.57
CA LEU A 129 9.92 3.95 -12.05
C LEU A 129 9.08 3.46 -10.87
N LEU A 130 8.59 2.21 -10.89
CA LEU A 130 7.87 1.66 -9.73
C LEU A 130 8.81 1.44 -8.54
N THR A 131 10.02 0.92 -8.79
CA THR A 131 11.02 0.67 -7.74
C THR A 131 11.38 1.94 -6.98
N VAL A 132 11.54 3.04 -7.71
CA VAL A 132 11.94 4.34 -7.16
C VAL A 132 10.75 5.25 -6.82
N SER A 133 9.51 4.74 -6.96
CA SER A 133 8.34 5.52 -6.57
C SER A 133 8.44 5.85 -5.07
N PRO A 134 8.15 7.10 -4.66
CA PRO A 134 8.33 7.53 -3.28
C PRO A 134 7.68 6.57 -2.27
N GLY A 135 8.48 6.03 -1.37
CA GLY A 135 8.02 5.12 -0.31
C GLY A 135 7.67 3.70 -0.76
N PHE A 136 7.75 3.34 -2.04
CA PHE A 136 7.30 2.00 -2.47
C PHE A 136 8.10 0.86 -1.84
N PHE A 137 9.43 0.86 -1.99
CA PHE A 137 10.28 -0.14 -1.32
C PHE A 137 10.64 0.23 0.13
N THR A 138 10.80 1.51 0.42
CA THR A 138 11.30 1.96 1.72
C THR A 138 10.23 2.06 2.81
N LEU A 139 8.95 2.13 2.42
CA LEU A 139 7.81 2.12 3.34
C LEU A 139 6.93 0.91 3.06
N TYR A 140 6.25 0.87 1.91
CA TYR A 140 5.17 -0.09 1.68
C TYR A 140 5.62 -1.55 1.46
N ALA A 141 6.84 -1.79 0.99
CA ALA A 141 7.40 -3.15 0.89
C ALA A 141 7.81 -3.72 2.25
N VAL A 142 8.00 -2.88 3.26
CA VAL A 142 8.38 -3.25 4.62
C VAL A 142 7.30 -2.88 5.62
N ASP A 143 6.05 -2.80 5.16
CA ASP A 143 4.88 -2.48 5.97
C ASP A 143 3.96 -3.70 6.01
N ALA A 144 3.65 -4.20 7.21
CA ALA A 144 2.69 -5.28 7.44
C ALA A 144 1.24 -4.76 7.32
N ARG A 145 0.97 -4.16 6.16
CA ARG A 145 -0.30 -3.52 5.72
C ARG A 145 -0.58 -3.90 4.24
N PRO A 146 -1.82 -3.76 3.74
CA PRO A 146 -2.21 -4.33 2.44
C PRO A 146 -1.60 -3.64 1.20
N TYR A 147 -0.94 -2.50 1.34
CA TYR A 147 -0.61 -1.58 0.25
C TYR A 147 0.18 -2.23 -0.90
N ALA A 148 1.26 -2.97 -0.60
CA ALA A 148 2.05 -3.64 -1.63
C ALA A 148 1.29 -4.79 -2.32
N LEU A 149 0.44 -5.51 -1.58
CA LEU A 149 -0.45 -6.54 -2.13
C LEU A 149 -1.49 -5.93 -3.06
N VAL A 150 -2.09 -4.80 -2.68
CA VAL A 150 -3.03 -4.04 -3.54
C VAL A 150 -2.34 -3.66 -4.85
N VAL A 151 -1.13 -3.07 -4.78
CA VAL A 151 -0.34 -2.69 -5.96
C VAL A 151 -0.03 -3.88 -6.86
N LEU A 152 0.34 -5.04 -6.28
CA LEU A 152 0.54 -6.27 -7.04
C LEU A 152 -0.76 -6.73 -7.72
N CYS A 153 -1.86 -6.86 -6.96
CA CYS A 153 -3.14 -7.37 -7.46
C CYS A 153 -3.72 -6.49 -8.57
N VAL A 154 -3.67 -5.16 -8.42
CA VAL A 154 -4.16 -4.22 -9.45
C VAL A 154 -3.28 -4.28 -10.71
N THR A 155 -1.98 -4.47 -10.55
CA THR A 155 -1.03 -4.55 -11.67
C THR A 155 -1.14 -5.89 -12.40
N ALA A 156 -1.33 -6.98 -11.67
CA ALA A 156 -1.56 -8.30 -12.21
C ALA A 156 -2.92 -8.38 -12.93
N SER A 157 -3.98 -7.80 -12.37
CA SER A 157 -5.27 -7.70 -13.06
C SER A 157 -5.15 -6.88 -14.34
N ALA A 158 -4.45 -5.75 -14.32
CA ALA A 158 -4.15 -4.96 -15.51
C ALA A 158 -3.39 -5.78 -16.59
N TYR A 159 -2.38 -6.56 -16.17
CA TYR A 159 -1.65 -7.45 -17.06
C TYR A 159 -2.55 -8.50 -17.72
N VAL A 160 -3.38 -9.17 -16.93
CA VAL A 160 -4.32 -10.19 -17.41
C VAL A 160 -5.39 -9.58 -18.33
N ALA A 161 -5.96 -8.41 -17.98
CA ALA A 161 -6.94 -7.71 -18.79
C ALA A 161 -6.35 -7.31 -20.15
N HIS A 162 -5.14 -6.74 -20.17
CA HIS A 162 -4.44 -6.43 -21.42
C HIS A 162 -4.11 -7.70 -22.22
N ARG A 163 -3.83 -8.83 -21.55
CA ARG A 163 -3.63 -10.14 -22.20
C ARG A 163 -4.87 -10.64 -22.91
N LEU A 164 -6.00 -10.62 -22.21
CA LEU A 164 -7.30 -10.94 -22.76
C LEU A 164 -7.64 -10.03 -23.95
N GLY A 165 -7.52 -8.72 -23.81
CA GLY A 165 -7.88 -7.78 -24.89
C GLY A 165 -7.04 -7.93 -26.17
N ALA A 166 -5.75 -8.25 -26.03
CA ALA A 166 -4.83 -8.34 -27.16
C ALA A 166 -4.90 -9.68 -27.92
N ALA A 167 -5.19 -10.79 -27.25
CA ALA A 167 -5.13 -12.13 -27.85
C ALA A 167 -6.39 -12.99 -27.59
N GLY A 168 -7.38 -12.49 -26.86
CA GLY A 168 -8.49 -13.30 -26.32
C GLY A 168 -9.44 -13.89 -27.36
N ALA A 169 -9.50 -13.34 -28.57
CA ALA A 169 -10.29 -13.91 -29.68
C ALA A 169 -9.61 -15.13 -30.32
N GLU A 170 -8.28 -15.21 -30.24
CA GLU A 170 -7.46 -16.30 -30.79
C GLU A 170 -7.13 -17.35 -29.72
N MET A 171 -7.44 -17.08 -28.44
CA MET A 171 -7.20 -18.01 -27.34
C MET A 171 -8.21 -19.16 -27.32
N PRO A 172 -7.77 -20.38 -26.94
CA PRO A 172 -8.66 -21.47 -26.63
C PRO A 172 -9.69 -21.07 -25.55
N PRO A 173 -10.97 -21.52 -25.65
CA PRO A 173 -12.02 -21.14 -24.70
C PRO A 173 -11.64 -21.38 -23.24
N ARG A 174 -10.99 -22.52 -22.92
CA ARG A 174 -10.54 -22.84 -21.56
C ARG A 174 -9.54 -21.82 -21.01
N SER A 175 -8.49 -21.51 -21.79
CA SER A 175 -7.47 -20.53 -21.39
C SER A 175 -8.07 -19.14 -21.18
N ARG A 176 -9.03 -18.77 -22.04
CA ARG A 176 -9.76 -17.52 -21.92
C ARG A 176 -10.60 -17.46 -20.64
N THR A 177 -11.33 -18.53 -20.32
CA THR A 177 -12.12 -18.62 -19.08
C THR A 177 -11.23 -18.54 -17.84
N LEU A 178 -10.09 -19.25 -17.83
CA LEU A 178 -9.13 -19.19 -16.73
C LEU A 178 -8.54 -17.79 -16.53
N LEU A 179 -8.21 -17.08 -17.61
CA LEU A 179 -7.73 -15.70 -17.51
C LEU A 179 -8.82 -14.72 -17.09
N LEU A 180 -10.08 -14.92 -17.49
CA LEU A 180 -11.21 -14.12 -17.00
C LEU A 180 -11.45 -14.36 -15.51
N ALA A 181 -11.39 -15.61 -15.05
CA ALA A 181 -11.48 -15.97 -13.64
C ALA A 181 -10.31 -15.36 -12.84
N ALA A 182 -9.08 -15.49 -13.35
CA ALA A 182 -7.90 -14.88 -12.73
C ALA A 182 -8.02 -13.35 -12.64
N TRP A 183 -8.50 -12.69 -13.69
CA TRP A 183 -8.77 -11.25 -13.66
C TRP A 183 -9.81 -10.90 -12.59
N SER A 184 -10.93 -11.63 -12.55
CA SER A 184 -12.02 -11.43 -11.59
C SER A 184 -11.52 -11.57 -10.15
N VAL A 185 -10.75 -12.62 -9.85
CA VAL A 185 -10.16 -12.85 -8.53
C VAL A 185 -9.17 -11.75 -8.16
N LEU A 186 -8.28 -11.33 -9.07
CA LEU A 186 -7.30 -10.27 -8.80
C LEU A 186 -7.96 -8.90 -8.61
N ALA A 187 -9.01 -8.60 -9.40
CA ALA A 187 -9.80 -7.39 -9.25
C ALA A 187 -10.56 -7.38 -7.91
N ALA A 188 -11.18 -8.50 -7.54
CA ALA A 188 -11.85 -8.65 -6.25
C ALA A 188 -10.86 -8.59 -5.08
N ALA A 189 -9.68 -9.21 -5.20
CA ALA A 189 -8.62 -9.11 -4.20
C ALA A 189 -8.14 -7.67 -4.03
N THR A 190 -7.96 -6.92 -5.13
CA THR A 190 -7.61 -5.48 -5.08
C THR A 190 -8.61 -4.70 -4.24
N ILE A 191 -9.91 -4.91 -4.49
CA ILE A 191 -11.01 -4.21 -3.80
C ILE A 191 -11.18 -4.71 -2.36
N GLY A 192 -11.02 -6.00 -2.11
CA GLY A 192 -11.20 -6.60 -0.79
C GLY A 192 -10.04 -6.28 0.16
N LEU A 193 -8.81 -6.16 -0.35
CA LEU A 193 -7.65 -5.73 0.42
C LEU A 193 -7.73 -4.24 0.76
N GLU A 194 -8.31 -3.44 -0.13
CA GLU A 194 -8.51 -2.01 0.07
C GLU A 194 -9.70 -1.52 -0.78
N VAL A 195 -10.85 -1.27 -0.13
CA VAL A 195 -12.09 -0.88 -0.84
C VAL A 195 -11.91 0.40 -1.66
N LEU A 196 -11.05 1.31 -1.19
CA LEU A 196 -10.73 2.58 -1.85
C LEU A 196 -9.94 2.38 -3.17
N ALA A 197 -9.40 1.19 -3.43
CA ALA A 197 -8.70 0.86 -4.67
C ALA A 197 -9.64 0.45 -5.82
N ALA A 198 -10.95 0.34 -5.59
CA ALA A 198 -11.92 -0.01 -6.64
C ALA A 198 -11.84 0.86 -7.92
N PRO A 199 -11.66 2.20 -7.84
CA PRO A 199 -11.51 3.04 -9.03
C PRO A 199 -10.30 2.67 -9.91
N ALA A 200 -9.28 2.02 -9.36
CA ALA A 200 -8.08 1.61 -10.09
C ALA A 200 -8.34 0.42 -11.03
N VAL A 201 -9.37 -0.37 -10.75
CA VAL A 201 -9.76 -1.54 -11.58
C VAL A 201 -10.60 -1.11 -12.79
N LEU A 202 -11.39 -0.05 -12.67
CA LEU A 202 -12.37 0.37 -13.70
C LEU A 202 -11.76 0.60 -15.10
N PRO A 203 -10.59 1.25 -15.27
CA PRO A 203 -9.98 1.45 -16.59
C PRO A 203 -9.66 0.15 -17.32
N GLN A 204 -9.34 -0.91 -16.58
CA GLN A 204 -8.92 -2.20 -17.15
C GLN A 204 -10.05 -2.88 -17.93
N VAL A 205 -11.31 -2.57 -17.59
CA VAL A 205 -12.51 -3.09 -18.25
C VAL A 205 -12.53 -2.73 -19.74
N VAL A 206 -11.91 -1.62 -20.13
CA VAL A 206 -11.73 -1.24 -21.54
C VAL A 206 -10.98 -2.32 -22.34
N TRP A 207 -9.96 -2.95 -21.74
CA TRP A 207 -9.24 -4.05 -22.39
C TRP A 207 -10.08 -5.32 -22.49
N LEU A 208 -10.95 -5.59 -21.51
CA LEU A 208 -11.86 -6.75 -21.54
C LEU A 208 -12.90 -6.65 -22.67
N PHE A 209 -13.42 -5.45 -22.94
CA PHE A 209 -14.33 -5.23 -24.06
C PHE A 209 -13.64 -5.24 -25.43
N GLY A 210 -12.30 -5.13 -25.46
CA GLY A 210 -11.49 -5.36 -26.65
C GLY A 210 -11.59 -6.80 -27.20
N VAL A 211 -11.93 -7.76 -26.34
CA VAL A 211 -12.06 -9.20 -26.67
C VAL A 211 -13.17 -9.47 -27.71
N GLY A 212 -14.17 -8.59 -27.83
CA GLY A 212 -15.33 -8.81 -28.70
C GLY A 212 -15.31 -8.13 -30.07
N ARG A 213 -14.27 -7.36 -30.41
CA ARG A 213 -14.24 -6.51 -31.63
C ARG A 213 -13.58 -7.15 -32.85
N ARG A 214 -12.86 -8.27 -32.70
CA ARG A 214 -12.15 -8.94 -33.80
C ARG A 214 -12.84 -10.27 -34.12
N ARG A 215 -13.66 -10.26 -35.18
CA ARG A 215 -14.24 -11.39 -35.92
C ARG A 215 -15.43 -12.21 -35.38
N THR A 216 -15.69 -12.35 -34.09
CA THR A 216 -16.91 -13.08 -33.63
C THR A 216 -17.49 -12.50 -32.33
N GLY A 217 -18.43 -11.57 -32.49
CA GLY A 217 -19.27 -11.06 -31.41
C GLY A 217 -20.30 -12.10 -30.93
N SER A 218 -19.86 -13.25 -30.42
CA SER A 218 -20.79 -14.18 -29.77
C SER A 218 -21.27 -13.57 -28.46
N ARG A 219 -22.58 -13.64 -28.17
CA ARG A 219 -23.17 -13.23 -26.88
C ARG A 219 -22.38 -13.82 -25.70
N VAL A 220 -21.87 -15.04 -25.87
CA VAL A 220 -21.00 -15.77 -24.93
C VAL A 220 -19.80 -14.93 -24.48
N SER A 221 -19.13 -14.21 -25.38
CA SER A 221 -17.99 -13.34 -25.05
C SER A 221 -18.38 -12.20 -24.09
N ARG A 222 -19.57 -11.63 -24.25
CA ARG A 222 -20.06 -10.53 -23.41
C ARG A 222 -20.58 -11.07 -22.08
N THR A 223 -21.32 -12.17 -22.10
CA THR A 223 -21.80 -12.86 -20.90
C THR A 223 -20.64 -13.28 -20.00
N SER A 224 -19.55 -13.85 -20.52
CA SER A 224 -18.40 -14.23 -19.69
C SER A 224 -17.68 -13.03 -19.06
N VAL A 225 -17.64 -11.87 -19.74
CA VAL A 225 -17.10 -10.63 -19.15
C VAL A 225 -18.04 -10.10 -18.06
N THR A 226 -19.36 -10.11 -18.31
CA THR A 226 -20.36 -9.72 -17.30
C THR A 226 -20.26 -10.61 -16.06
N VAL A 227 -20.15 -11.93 -16.23
CA VAL A 227 -19.96 -12.88 -15.12
C VAL A 227 -18.67 -12.60 -14.37
N ALA A 228 -17.56 -12.32 -15.07
CA ALA A 228 -16.29 -11.97 -14.44
C ALA A 228 -16.35 -10.66 -13.63
N LEU A 229 -17.29 -9.75 -13.94
CA LEU A 229 -17.48 -8.50 -13.19
C LEU A 229 -18.26 -8.69 -11.90
N ILE A 230 -19.04 -9.77 -11.74
CA ILE A 230 -19.91 -9.98 -10.58
C ILE A 230 -19.10 -9.97 -9.28
N LEU A 231 -18.02 -10.75 -9.21
CA LEU A 231 -17.24 -10.89 -7.97
C LEU A 231 -16.62 -9.54 -7.52
N PRO A 232 -15.87 -8.78 -8.36
CA PRO A 232 -15.38 -7.46 -7.98
C PRO A 232 -16.48 -6.48 -7.53
N VAL A 233 -17.65 -6.50 -8.19
CA VAL A 233 -18.78 -5.64 -7.84
C VAL A 233 -19.34 -6.02 -6.47
N LEU A 234 -19.59 -7.31 -6.23
CA LEU A 234 -20.07 -7.79 -4.94
C LEU A 234 -19.08 -7.50 -3.80
N THR A 235 -17.78 -7.67 -4.04
CA THR A 235 -16.73 -7.29 -3.07
C THR A 235 -16.75 -5.79 -2.79
N GLY A 236 -16.92 -4.96 -3.81
CA GLY A 236 -17.03 -3.51 -3.64
C GLY A 236 -18.26 -3.09 -2.85
N LEU A 237 -19.42 -3.68 -3.14
CA LEU A 237 -20.66 -3.42 -2.40
C LEU A 237 -20.56 -3.87 -0.93
N ALA A 238 -19.98 -5.05 -0.68
CA ALA A 238 -19.73 -5.53 0.68
C ALA A 238 -18.75 -4.61 1.42
N GLY A 239 -17.66 -4.20 0.77
CA GLY A 239 -16.69 -3.26 1.36
C GLY A 239 -17.30 -1.89 1.69
N LEU A 240 -18.15 -1.35 0.81
CA LEU A 240 -18.87 -0.10 1.06
C LEU A 240 -19.86 -0.23 2.22
N TYR A 241 -20.61 -1.33 2.27
CA TYR A 241 -21.52 -1.62 3.38
C TYR A 241 -20.76 -1.68 4.71
N MET A 242 -19.62 -2.35 4.73
CA MET A 242 -18.73 -2.43 5.89
C MET A 242 -18.15 -1.07 6.28
N ALA A 243 -17.71 -0.27 5.31
CA ALA A 243 -17.19 1.08 5.56
C ALA A 243 -18.26 2.03 6.14
N GLN A 244 -19.54 1.84 5.79
CA GLN A 244 -20.65 2.62 6.33
C GLN A 244 -21.00 2.32 7.79
N ARG A 245 -20.55 1.18 8.33
CA ARG A 245 -20.84 0.83 9.74
C ARG A 245 -20.12 1.73 10.75
N GLY A 246 -19.29 2.66 10.29
CA GLY A 246 -18.72 3.75 11.08
C GLY A 246 -17.74 3.24 12.12
N SER A 247 -16.44 3.40 11.86
CA SER A 247 -15.41 3.20 12.88
C SER A 247 -14.79 4.54 13.25
N GLU A 248 -14.71 4.86 14.54
CA GLU A 248 -14.03 6.07 15.04
C GLU A 248 -12.55 6.14 14.64
N LEU A 249 -11.98 4.97 14.26
CA LEU A 249 -10.63 4.76 13.74
C LEU A 249 -10.24 5.64 12.54
N GLN A 250 -11.20 6.17 11.78
CA GLN A 250 -10.92 7.04 10.62
C GLN A 250 -11.02 8.54 10.92
N SER A 251 -11.43 8.91 12.13
CA SER A 251 -11.69 10.32 12.48
C SER A 251 -10.42 11.20 12.51
N TRP A 252 -9.22 10.60 12.47
CA TRP A 252 -7.94 11.32 12.47
C TRP A 252 -7.64 12.06 11.19
N VAL A 253 -8.31 11.69 10.10
CA VAL A 253 -8.13 12.37 8.83
C VAL A 253 -8.85 13.72 8.89
N LEU A 254 -8.09 14.80 8.75
CA LEU A 254 -8.64 16.15 8.74
C LEU A 254 -9.27 16.48 7.36
N PRO A 255 -10.26 17.39 7.32
CA PRO A 255 -10.82 17.88 6.06
C PRO A 255 -9.74 18.37 5.10
N VAL A 256 -9.93 18.06 3.82
CA VAL A 256 -8.92 18.31 2.79
C VAL A 256 -8.64 19.80 2.63
N SER A 257 -7.42 20.23 2.94
CA SER A 257 -6.97 21.59 2.70
C SER A 257 -6.54 21.82 1.24
N LYS A 258 -6.65 23.05 0.74
CA LYS A 258 -6.14 23.43 -0.60
C LYS A 258 -4.65 23.10 -0.76
N ARG A 259 -3.86 23.27 0.32
CA ARG A 259 -2.43 22.93 0.37
C ARG A 259 -2.19 21.42 0.22
N GLN A 260 -3.01 20.57 0.85
CA GLN A 260 -2.93 19.11 0.71
C GLN A 260 -3.30 18.63 -0.69
N VAL A 261 -4.32 19.23 -1.33
CA VAL A 261 -4.63 18.94 -2.74
C VAL A 261 -3.45 19.31 -3.61
N LEU A 262 -2.90 20.51 -3.44
CA LEU A 262 -1.74 20.96 -4.21
C LEU A 262 -0.51 20.09 -3.94
N SER A 263 -0.22 19.72 -2.70
CA SER A 263 0.91 18.85 -2.37
C SER A 263 0.70 17.41 -2.81
N SER A 264 -0.54 16.91 -2.88
CA SER A 264 -0.84 15.57 -3.42
C SER A 264 -0.73 15.56 -4.94
N LEU A 265 -1.20 16.62 -5.61
CA LEU A 265 -0.98 16.82 -7.04
C LEU A 265 0.50 17.02 -7.36
N VAL A 266 1.24 17.74 -6.52
CA VAL A 266 2.70 17.94 -6.61
C VAL A 266 3.48 16.69 -6.18
N GLY A 267 2.94 15.85 -5.30
CA GLY A 267 3.53 14.57 -4.90
C GLY A 267 3.36 13.50 -5.99
N LEU A 268 2.16 13.44 -6.58
CA LEU A 268 1.91 12.81 -7.89
C LEU A 268 2.74 13.46 -9.01
N ALA A 269 3.19 14.72 -8.83
CA ALA A 269 4.05 15.51 -9.72
C ALA A 269 5.50 15.74 -9.27
N THR A 270 6.03 14.89 -8.37
CA THR A 270 7.45 14.50 -8.41
C THR A 270 7.72 13.94 -9.81
N PRO A 271 8.97 13.86 -10.33
CA PRO A 271 9.33 13.82 -11.77
C PRO A 271 8.38 13.07 -12.74
N MET A 272 7.70 12.00 -12.28
CA MET A 272 6.52 11.39 -12.88
C MET A 272 5.37 12.36 -13.29
N GLY A 273 4.80 13.21 -12.43
CA GLY A 273 3.59 13.99 -12.81
C GLY A 273 3.83 15.23 -13.68
N LEU A 274 5.03 15.81 -13.65
CA LEU A 274 5.47 16.77 -14.67
C LEU A 274 5.62 16.06 -16.04
N ALA A 275 6.12 14.83 -16.06
CA ALA A 275 6.13 13.99 -17.27
C ALA A 275 4.70 13.60 -17.72
N LEU A 276 3.77 13.35 -16.79
CA LEU A 276 2.35 13.05 -17.10
C LEU A 276 1.64 14.23 -17.79
N VAL A 277 1.88 15.48 -17.37
CA VAL A 277 1.21 16.66 -17.94
C VAL A 277 1.92 17.17 -19.20
N VAL A 278 3.25 17.24 -19.19
CA VAL A 278 4.03 17.85 -20.28
C VAL A 278 4.17 16.90 -21.48
N LEU A 279 4.15 15.57 -21.29
CA LEU A 279 4.36 14.61 -22.38
C LEU A 279 3.07 13.92 -22.88
N ALA A 280 2.00 13.84 -22.07
CA ALA A 280 0.76 13.20 -22.51
C ALA A 280 0.00 14.03 -23.55
N ILE A 281 0.04 15.37 -23.45
CA ILE A 281 -0.71 16.25 -24.36
C ILE A 281 -0.12 16.21 -25.79
N PRO A 282 1.20 16.40 -26.01
CA PRO A 282 1.78 16.29 -27.34
C PRO A 282 1.71 14.86 -27.91
N GLY A 283 1.90 13.83 -27.06
CA GLY A 283 1.85 12.43 -27.47
C GLY A 283 0.47 11.96 -27.95
N LEU A 284 -0.61 12.37 -27.26
CA LEU A 284 -1.99 12.09 -27.70
C LEU A 284 -2.36 12.86 -28.97
N LEU A 285 -1.92 14.12 -29.08
CA LEU A 285 -2.19 14.97 -30.24
C LEU A 285 -1.45 14.49 -31.51
N LEU A 286 -0.22 14.00 -31.37
CA LEU A 286 0.54 13.40 -32.46
C LEU A 286 0.03 12.00 -32.85
N ALA A 287 -0.48 11.23 -31.88
CA ALA A 287 -1.09 9.91 -32.13
C ALA A 287 -2.47 10.00 -32.82
N ARG A 288 -3.25 11.07 -32.59
CA ARG A 288 -4.55 11.30 -33.24
C ARG A 288 -4.45 11.62 -34.73
N ARG A 289 -3.36 12.22 -35.20
CA ARG A 289 -3.24 12.71 -36.59
C ARG A 289 -2.88 11.63 -37.62
N LEU A 290 -2.65 10.37 -37.21
CA LEU A 290 -2.02 9.35 -38.06
C LEU A 290 -2.48 7.91 -37.68
N VAL A 291 -3.78 7.68 -37.49
CA VAL A 291 -4.32 6.35 -37.09
C VAL A 291 -4.72 5.54 -38.32
N GLU A 292 -3.76 4.84 -38.90
CA GLU A 292 -4.00 3.86 -39.98
C GLU A 292 -3.64 2.41 -39.55
N ASP A 293 -2.81 2.23 -38.51
CA ASP A 293 -2.29 0.92 -38.07
C ASP A 293 -2.87 0.44 -36.71
N ASP A 294 -3.19 -0.85 -36.67
CA ASP A 294 -3.78 -1.59 -35.55
C ASP A 294 -2.87 -1.62 -34.31
N ALA A 295 -1.55 -1.64 -34.50
CA ALA A 295 -0.58 -1.58 -33.41
C ALA A 295 -0.60 -0.22 -32.69
N ARG A 296 -0.72 0.87 -33.47
CA ARG A 296 -0.75 2.23 -32.95
C ARG A 296 -2.03 2.50 -32.16
N ARG A 297 -3.17 2.00 -32.64
CA ARG A 297 -4.45 2.07 -31.92
C ARG A 297 -4.38 1.39 -30.55
N ARG A 298 -3.74 0.22 -30.45
CA ARG A 298 -3.55 -0.49 -29.16
C ARG A 298 -2.70 0.33 -28.19
N GLY A 299 -1.65 0.99 -28.67
CA GLY A 299 -0.83 1.90 -27.86
C GLY A 299 -1.62 3.08 -27.30
N VAL A 300 -2.47 3.73 -28.11
CA VAL A 300 -3.34 4.83 -27.67
C VAL A 300 -4.34 4.38 -26.60
N VAL A 301 -5.00 3.24 -26.80
CA VAL A 301 -5.92 2.69 -25.80
C VAL A 301 -5.19 2.37 -24.50
N ALA A 302 -3.99 1.79 -24.57
CA ALA A 302 -3.19 1.53 -23.38
C ALA A 302 -2.80 2.81 -22.63
N ALA A 303 -2.44 3.89 -23.35
CA ALA A 303 -2.16 5.19 -22.75
C ALA A 303 -3.41 5.81 -22.07
N ILE A 304 -4.59 5.71 -22.69
CA ILE A 304 -5.85 6.18 -22.10
C ILE A 304 -6.19 5.38 -20.84
N VAL A 305 -6.04 4.05 -20.87
CA VAL A 305 -6.25 3.20 -19.70
C VAL A 305 -5.27 3.54 -18.58
N ALA A 306 -3.99 3.72 -18.90
CA ALA A 306 -2.97 4.11 -17.93
C ALA A 306 -3.25 5.51 -17.33
N LEU A 307 -3.67 6.48 -18.14
CA LEU A 307 -4.08 7.81 -17.68
C LEU A 307 -5.29 7.75 -16.75
N ALA A 308 -6.35 7.04 -17.16
CA ALA A 308 -7.54 6.87 -16.33
C ALA A 308 -7.20 6.14 -15.02
N TRP A 309 -6.30 5.15 -15.06
CA TRP A 309 -5.84 4.45 -13.86
C TRP A 309 -5.02 5.33 -12.94
N ALA A 310 -4.19 6.24 -13.49
CA ALA A 310 -3.45 7.21 -12.68
C ALA A 310 -4.36 8.26 -12.01
N LEU A 311 -5.47 8.64 -12.66
CA LEU A 311 -6.30 9.75 -12.22
C LEU A 311 -7.55 9.33 -11.42
N LEU A 312 -8.19 8.22 -11.76
CA LEU A 312 -9.46 7.84 -11.13
C LEU A 312 -9.34 7.59 -9.62
N PRO A 313 -8.34 6.87 -9.08
CA PRO A 313 -8.24 6.65 -7.64
C PRO A 313 -8.11 7.94 -6.83
N PRO A 314 -7.14 8.86 -7.09
CA PRO A 314 -7.04 10.09 -6.32
C PRO A 314 -8.25 11.03 -6.55
N LEU A 315 -8.85 11.06 -7.75
CA LEU A 315 -10.04 11.90 -7.98
C LEU A 315 -11.28 11.36 -7.26
N ALA A 316 -11.51 10.05 -7.32
CA ALA A 316 -12.62 9.40 -6.63
C ALA A 316 -12.48 9.54 -5.12
N LEU A 317 -11.27 9.36 -4.57
CA LEU A 317 -11.01 9.57 -3.15
C LEU A 317 -11.16 11.04 -2.74
N LEU A 318 -10.77 11.99 -3.59
CA LEU A 318 -10.98 13.41 -3.32
C LEU A 318 -12.48 13.76 -3.26
N VAL A 319 -13.29 13.22 -4.18
CA VAL A 319 -14.74 13.39 -4.16
C VAL A 319 -15.30 12.74 -2.90
N TYR A 320 -14.93 11.49 -2.61
CA TYR A 320 -15.37 10.79 -1.41
C TYR A 320 -15.03 11.59 -0.15
N SER A 321 -13.81 12.11 -0.09
CA SER A 321 -13.30 12.87 1.05
C SER A 321 -14.00 14.21 1.29
N LYS A 322 -14.63 14.79 0.26
CA LYS A 322 -15.39 16.04 0.36
C LYS A 322 -16.88 15.82 0.62
N VAL A 323 -17.42 14.69 0.15
CA VAL A 323 -18.86 14.42 0.17
C VAL A 323 -19.27 13.59 1.38
N PHE A 324 -18.46 12.61 1.79
CA PHE A 324 -18.83 11.64 2.81
C PHE A 324 -18.04 11.83 4.10
N ALA A 325 -16.72 11.57 4.07
CA ALA A 325 -15.88 11.63 5.24
C ALA A 325 -14.44 11.95 4.84
N PRO A 326 -13.70 12.80 5.58
CA PRO A 326 -12.29 13.03 5.32
C PRO A 326 -11.51 11.72 5.20
N SER A 327 -10.85 11.50 4.06
CA SER A 327 -10.10 10.27 3.78
C SER A 327 -8.96 10.49 2.79
N TYR A 328 -8.59 11.74 2.50
CA TYR A 328 -7.61 12.03 1.45
C TYR A 328 -6.16 11.93 1.95
N VAL A 329 -5.66 10.69 2.03
CA VAL A 329 -4.30 10.36 2.50
C VAL A 329 -3.52 9.64 1.39
N PRO A 330 -2.21 9.94 1.17
CA PRO A 330 -1.41 9.33 0.09
C PRO A 330 -1.49 7.82 -0.04
N ARG A 331 -1.46 7.09 1.09
CA ARG A 331 -1.50 5.62 1.10
C ARG A 331 -2.80 5.04 0.54
N TYR A 332 -3.93 5.77 0.62
CA TYR A 332 -5.25 5.30 0.16
C TYR A 332 -5.48 5.39 -1.36
N TYR A 333 -4.56 6.02 -2.09
CA TYR A 333 -4.59 6.05 -3.56
C TYR A 333 -3.29 5.51 -4.17
N LEU A 334 -2.52 4.72 -3.41
CA LEU A 334 -1.30 4.06 -3.92
C LEU A 334 -1.58 3.18 -5.14
N SER A 335 -2.78 2.62 -5.23
CA SER A 335 -3.27 1.86 -6.39
C SER A 335 -3.24 2.63 -7.73
N ALA A 336 -3.10 3.96 -7.71
CA ALA A 336 -2.92 4.79 -8.91
C ALA A 336 -1.47 4.81 -9.45
N VAL A 337 -0.48 4.55 -8.59
CA VAL A 337 0.95 4.66 -8.93
C VAL A 337 1.32 3.79 -10.14
N PRO A 338 0.89 2.53 -10.24
CA PRO A 338 1.24 1.71 -11.40
C PRO A 338 0.66 2.24 -12.72
N GLY A 339 -0.51 2.88 -12.69
CA GLY A 339 -1.10 3.56 -13.85
C GLY A 339 -0.23 4.74 -14.33
N ALA A 340 0.25 5.56 -13.38
CA ALA A 340 1.16 6.67 -13.68
C ALA A 340 2.51 6.16 -14.24
N VAL A 341 3.10 5.15 -13.57
CA VAL A 341 4.34 4.49 -14.01
C VAL A 341 4.19 3.94 -15.43
N LEU A 342 3.09 3.23 -15.70
CA LEU A 342 2.81 2.68 -17.02
C LEU A 342 2.75 3.80 -18.06
N LEU A 343 1.99 4.88 -17.81
CA LEU A 343 1.86 5.97 -18.76
C LEU A 343 3.20 6.61 -19.11
N VAL A 344 4.03 6.92 -18.10
CA VAL A 344 5.37 7.49 -18.31
C VAL A 344 6.25 6.52 -19.10
N ALA A 345 6.24 5.23 -18.78
CA ALA A 345 7.02 4.22 -19.48
C ALA A 345 6.61 4.07 -20.95
N LEU A 346 5.31 4.14 -21.26
CA LEU A 346 4.80 4.09 -22.63
C LEU A 346 5.25 5.31 -23.44
N VAL A 347 5.17 6.50 -22.84
CA VAL A 347 5.60 7.74 -23.48
C VAL A 347 7.11 7.75 -23.70
N PHE A 348 7.89 7.35 -22.70
CA PHE A 348 9.35 7.21 -22.80
C PHE A 348 9.76 6.29 -23.96
N ALA A 349 9.14 5.12 -24.06
CA ALA A 349 9.44 4.18 -25.14
C ALA A 349 9.05 4.72 -26.52
N GLY A 350 7.92 5.44 -26.62
CA GLY A 350 7.51 6.13 -27.83
C GLY A 350 8.50 7.21 -28.28
N SER A 351 8.95 8.05 -27.34
CA SER A 351 9.95 9.10 -27.59
C SER A 351 11.31 8.51 -27.98
N LEU A 352 11.79 7.48 -27.27
CA LEU A 352 13.04 6.81 -27.58
C LEU A 352 13.02 6.21 -29.00
N ARG A 353 11.92 5.55 -29.36
CA ARG A 353 11.73 5.04 -30.72
C ARG A 353 11.75 6.16 -31.76
N GLY A 354 11.06 7.28 -31.49
CA GLY A 354 11.08 8.45 -32.34
C GLY A 354 12.48 9.05 -32.53
N VAL A 355 13.30 9.11 -31.47
CA VAL A 355 14.70 9.60 -31.55
C VAL A 355 15.62 8.64 -32.30
N LEU A 356 15.44 7.32 -32.12
CA LEU A 356 16.23 6.31 -32.81
C LEU A 356 15.87 6.22 -34.30
N GLU A 357 14.59 6.38 -34.64
CA GLU A 357 14.08 6.37 -36.01
C GLU A 357 14.25 7.72 -36.72
N ALA A 358 14.32 8.84 -36.00
CA ALA A 358 14.61 10.15 -36.57
C ALA A 358 15.99 10.16 -37.22
N ARG A 359 16.02 10.44 -38.53
CA ARG A 359 17.24 10.83 -39.26
C ARG A 359 17.65 12.24 -38.83
N LEU A 360 18.16 12.36 -37.60
CA LEU A 360 18.84 13.58 -37.16
C LEU A 360 20.12 13.73 -37.99
N VAL A 361 20.06 14.58 -39.01
CA VAL A 361 21.14 14.86 -39.95
C VAL A 361 22.37 15.32 -39.16
N GLY A 362 23.48 14.57 -39.27
CA GLY A 362 24.78 14.94 -38.71
C GLY A 362 25.22 14.24 -37.41
N LEU A 363 24.36 13.49 -36.72
CA LEU A 363 24.74 12.77 -35.50
C LEU A 363 24.98 11.27 -35.74
N SER A 364 26.18 10.79 -35.39
CA SER A 364 26.51 9.37 -35.49
C SER A 364 25.56 8.53 -34.61
N ALA A 365 25.30 7.28 -35.03
CA ALA A 365 24.46 6.37 -34.25
C ALA A 365 25.02 6.12 -32.83
N GLY A 366 26.31 6.33 -32.61
CA GLY A 366 26.96 6.28 -31.29
C GLY A 366 26.58 7.47 -30.41
N LEU A 367 26.59 8.70 -30.94
CA LEU A 367 26.26 9.90 -30.16
C LEU A 367 24.78 9.93 -29.74
N ARG A 368 23.87 9.44 -30.60
CA ARG A 368 22.45 9.28 -30.26
C ARG A 368 22.24 8.28 -29.12
N ARG A 369 22.97 7.16 -29.13
CA ARG A 369 22.93 6.17 -28.05
C ARG A 369 23.53 6.69 -26.75
N ALA A 370 24.65 7.42 -26.83
CA ALA A 370 25.29 8.03 -25.67
C ALA A 370 24.41 9.13 -25.03
N GLY A 371 23.76 9.97 -25.83
CA GLY A 371 22.83 10.99 -25.34
C GLY A 371 21.60 10.38 -24.66
N ALA A 372 21.03 9.31 -25.25
CA ALA A 372 19.94 8.57 -24.62
C ALA A 372 20.37 7.89 -23.30
N ALA A 373 21.58 7.34 -23.25
CA ALA A 373 22.14 6.74 -22.03
C ALA A 373 22.39 7.79 -20.94
N LEU A 374 22.94 8.96 -21.28
CA LEU A 374 23.14 10.07 -20.35
C LEU A 374 21.82 10.63 -19.82
N LEU A 375 20.80 10.76 -20.67
CA LEU A 375 19.45 11.16 -20.23
C LEU A 375 18.83 10.12 -19.30
N ALA A 376 19.01 8.82 -19.58
CA ALA A 376 18.55 7.76 -18.71
C ALA A 376 19.29 7.77 -17.36
N ILE A 377 20.60 7.98 -17.35
CA ILE A 377 21.41 8.10 -16.13
C ILE A 377 21.01 9.35 -15.34
N ALA A 378 20.84 10.50 -15.99
CA ALA A 378 20.40 11.73 -15.35
C ALA A 378 18.99 11.59 -14.75
N ALA A 379 18.08 10.89 -15.43
CA ALA A 379 16.76 10.56 -14.90
C ALA A 379 16.84 9.61 -13.69
N VAL A 380 17.71 8.59 -13.74
CA VAL A 380 17.97 7.70 -12.60
C VAL A 380 18.56 8.49 -11.43
N VAL A 381 19.55 9.35 -11.63
CA VAL A 381 20.18 10.17 -10.57
C VAL A 381 19.19 11.18 -9.99
N ALA A 382 18.43 11.88 -10.82
CA ALA A 382 17.42 12.85 -10.39
C ALA A 382 16.27 12.21 -9.60
N VAL A 383 16.12 10.89 -9.67
CA VAL A 383 15.09 10.12 -8.98
C VAL A 383 15.64 9.38 -7.77
N VAL A 384 16.83 8.76 -7.88
CA VAL A 384 17.53 8.10 -6.76
C VAL A 384 17.97 9.12 -5.71
N TYR A 385 18.38 10.32 -6.10
CA TYR A 385 18.85 11.34 -5.16
C TYR A 385 17.74 11.83 -4.20
N PRO A 386 16.53 12.22 -4.64
CA PRO A 386 15.44 12.54 -3.73
C PRO A 386 14.91 11.32 -2.97
N VAL A 387 14.87 10.13 -3.57
CA VAL A 387 14.41 8.91 -2.88
C VAL A 387 15.37 8.56 -1.75
N THR A 388 16.67 8.65 -1.95
CA THR A 388 17.65 8.48 -0.87
C THR A 388 17.59 9.66 0.11
N HIS A 389 17.58 10.92 -0.31
CA HIS A 389 17.58 12.02 0.67
C HIS A 389 16.25 12.24 1.41
N SER A 390 15.11 11.84 0.84
CA SER A 390 13.77 12.06 1.41
C SER A 390 13.21 10.80 2.10
N ALA A 391 13.65 9.60 1.70
CA ALA A 391 13.23 8.35 2.36
C ALA A 391 14.17 7.90 3.49
N TYR A 392 15.30 8.58 3.70
CA TYR A 392 16.19 8.32 4.85
C TYR A 392 15.69 8.95 6.15
N ALA A 393 14.70 9.84 6.08
CA ALA A 393 13.81 10.00 7.21
C ALA A 393 13.00 8.70 7.27
N ALA A 394 13.45 7.76 8.13
CA ALA A 394 12.63 6.71 8.71
C ALA A 394 11.19 7.20 8.75
N ASN A 395 10.23 6.38 8.31
CA ASN A 395 8.79 6.69 8.38
C ASN A 395 8.59 7.69 9.53
N PRO A 396 8.26 8.97 9.27
CA PRO A 396 8.20 9.95 10.35
C PRO A 396 7.23 9.49 11.47
N ASP A 397 6.38 8.50 11.17
CA ASP A 397 5.47 7.78 12.05
C ASP A 397 5.95 6.38 12.48
N ALA A 398 7.20 5.96 12.23
CA ALA A 398 7.77 4.70 12.74
C ALA A 398 8.01 4.85 14.24
N GLU A 399 6.94 4.58 14.97
CA GLU A 399 6.92 4.44 16.40
C GLU A 399 7.87 3.29 16.82
N ASP A 400 8.80 3.56 17.74
CA ASP A 400 9.62 2.52 18.34
C ASP A 400 8.88 1.89 19.53
N LEU A 401 7.82 1.14 19.21
CA LEU A 401 6.99 0.44 20.19
C LEU A 401 7.80 -0.60 20.97
N ARG A 402 8.69 -1.34 20.30
CA ARG A 402 9.58 -2.32 20.92
C ARG A 402 10.50 -1.68 21.95
N GLY A 403 11.21 -0.61 21.58
CA GLY A 403 12.09 0.10 22.50
C GLY A 403 11.33 0.83 23.61
N THR A 404 10.09 1.23 23.36
CA THR A 404 9.20 1.80 24.38
C THR A 404 8.78 0.77 25.42
N ALA A 405 8.35 -0.42 24.99
CA ALA A 405 8.03 -1.52 25.89
C ALA A 405 9.26 -1.97 26.70
N ALA A 406 10.42 -2.13 26.05
CA ALA A 406 11.67 -2.49 26.74
C ALA A 406 12.08 -1.44 27.79
N TRP A 407 11.85 -0.16 27.50
CA TRP A 407 12.11 0.92 28.45
C TRP A 407 11.15 0.90 29.64
N ILE A 408 9.86 0.62 29.41
CA ILE A 408 8.88 0.43 30.50
C ILE A 408 9.29 -0.75 31.37
N GLU A 409 9.59 -1.90 30.76
CA GLU A 409 10.03 -3.11 31.48
C GLU A 409 11.28 -2.84 32.34
N SER A 410 12.25 -2.06 31.85
CA SER A 410 13.48 -1.77 32.59
C SER A 410 13.33 -0.74 33.71
N HIS A 411 12.24 0.02 33.76
CA HIS A 411 12.01 1.07 34.77
C HIS A 411 10.83 0.74 35.71
N ALA A 412 10.02 -0.26 35.38
CA ALA A 412 8.87 -0.65 36.17
C ALA A 412 9.26 -1.31 37.49
N SER A 413 8.42 -1.14 38.49
CA SER A 413 8.40 -1.95 39.72
C SER A 413 7.00 -2.49 39.98
N ALA A 414 6.88 -3.42 40.94
CA ALA A 414 5.67 -4.20 41.16
C ALA A 414 4.40 -3.36 41.48
N ASP A 415 4.58 -2.19 42.08
CA ASP A 415 3.48 -1.31 42.53
C ASP A 415 3.17 -0.16 41.55
N ASP A 416 3.82 -0.15 40.38
CA ASP A 416 3.56 0.86 39.36
C ASP A 416 2.27 0.55 38.58
N GLY A 417 1.71 1.57 37.93
CA GLY A 417 0.62 1.40 36.97
C GLY A 417 0.93 2.01 35.60
N ILE A 418 0.14 1.69 34.58
CA ILE A 418 0.21 2.33 33.26
C ILE A 418 -1.13 2.95 32.86
N VAL A 419 -1.06 4.13 32.24
CA VAL A 419 -2.16 4.89 31.66
C VAL A 419 -1.82 5.15 30.20
N TYR A 420 -2.73 4.81 29.29
CA TYR A 420 -2.58 5.06 27.86
C TYR A 420 -3.39 6.28 27.47
N SER A 421 -2.74 7.29 26.90
CA SER A 421 -3.39 8.51 26.44
C SER A 421 -2.88 8.87 25.06
N PRO A 422 -3.70 8.69 24.01
CA PRO A 422 -5.04 8.09 24.03
C PRO A 422 -5.04 6.56 24.17
N THR A 423 -6.19 5.96 24.50
CA THR A 423 -6.35 4.52 24.76
C THR A 423 -5.76 3.63 23.64
N TYR A 424 -5.86 4.06 22.38
CA TYR A 424 -5.35 3.30 21.24
C TYR A 424 -3.80 3.18 21.19
N ALA A 425 -3.06 3.89 22.04
CA ALA A 425 -1.62 3.69 22.22
C ALA A 425 -1.30 2.31 22.86
N GLU A 426 -2.29 1.68 23.50
CA GLU A 426 -2.12 0.41 24.20
C GLU A 426 -1.76 -0.73 23.25
N ALA A 427 -2.47 -0.89 22.13
CA ALA A 427 -2.46 -2.13 21.35
C ALA A 427 -1.04 -2.60 20.99
N GLY A 428 -0.19 -1.68 20.55
CA GLY A 428 1.17 -2.02 20.14
C GLY A 428 2.18 -2.10 21.28
N VAL A 429 2.04 -1.32 22.35
CA VAL A 429 2.91 -1.46 23.54
C VAL A 429 2.58 -2.73 24.31
N ARG A 430 1.29 -3.03 24.49
CA ARG A 430 0.77 -4.26 25.10
C ARG A 430 1.30 -5.50 24.38
N TRP A 431 1.33 -5.49 23.04
CA TRP A 431 1.90 -6.57 22.24
C TRP A 431 3.35 -6.88 22.64
N TYR A 432 4.22 -5.87 22.76
CA TYR A 432 5.61 -6.07 23.16
C TYR A 432 5.82 -6.35 24.65
N LEU A 433 4.92 -5.88 25.52
CA LEU A 433 4.90 -6.22 26.95
C LEU A 433 4.36 -7.63 27.22
N GLY A 434 3.70 -8.26 26.25
CA GLY A 434 3.22 -9.64 26.30
C GLY A 434 1.77 -9.78 26.78
N ASP A 435 0.89 -10.26 25.90
CA ASP A 435 -0.56 -10.37 26.17
C ASP A 435 -0.92 -11.42 27.24
N SER A 436 -0.24 -12.56 27.27
CA SER A 436 -0.58 -13.69 28.14
C SER A 436 0.22 -13.73 29.45
N ALA A 437 1.36 -13.04 29.47
CA ALA A 437 2.22 -12.89 30.64
C ALA A 437 2.81 -11.48 30.62
N PRO A 438 2.04 -10.46 31.05
CA PRO A 438 2.45 -9.07 30.98
C PRO A 438 3.73 -8.85 31.77
N LYS A 439 4.73 -8.28 31.11
CA LYS A 439 6.02 -7.87 31.68
C LYS A 439 6.00 -6.42 32.16
N GLY A 440 4.91 -5.70 31.93
CA GLY A 440 4.73 -4.31 32.32
C GLY A 440 3.70 -4.13 33.43
N PRO A 441 3.61 -2.90 33.97
CA PRO A 441 2.59 -2.53 34.95
C PRO A 441 1.16 -2.79 34.46
N PRO A 442 0.19 -3.03 35.37
CA PRO A 442 -1.21 -3.16 35.01
C PRO A 442 -1.79 -1.85 34.45
N ASN A 443 -2.62 -1.96 33.40
CA ASN A 443 -3.36 -0.84 32.84
C ASN A 443 -4.43 -0.38 33.84
N LEU A 444 -4.23 0.79 34.45
CA LEU A 444 -5.11 1.30 35.51
C LEU A 444 -6.51 1.69 35.01
N GLN A 445 -6.66 1.88 33.70
CA GLN A 445 -7.92 2.27 33.09
C GLN A 445 -8.70 1.09 32.53
N ALA A 446 -8.06 -0.09 32.41
CA ALA A 446 -8.68 -1.29 31.86
C ALA A 446 -9.86 -1.76 32.72
N GLN A 447 -10.93 -2.21 32.06
CA GLN A 447 -12.01 -2.90 32.75
C GLN A 447 -11.51 -4.27 33.27
N PRO A 448 -11.65 -4.57 34.58
CA PRO A 448 -11.05 -5.76 35.20
C PRO A 448 -11.49 -7.12 34.62
N ALA A 449 -12.61 -7.18 33.88
CA ALA A 449 -13.22 -8.41 33.40
C ALA A 449 -13.24 -8.57 31.87
N THR A 450 -12.78 -7.57 31.11
CA THR A 450 -12.97 -7.56 29.65
C THR A 450 -11.66 -7.31 28.92
N SER A 451 -11.10 -8.36 28.30
CA SER A 451 -9.94 -8.20 27.42
C SER A 451 -10.32 -7.57 26.07
N ALA A 452 -9.35 -6.98 25.37
CA ALA A 452 -9.53 -6.49 23.99
C ALA A 452 -10.08 -7.57 23.04
N ILE A 453 -9.65 -8.83 23.21
CA ILE A 453 -10.12 -9.96 22.41
C ILE A 453 -11.59 -10.26 22.71
N ALA A 454 -11.96 -10.34 23.99
CA ALA A 454 -13.34 -10.60 24.41
C ALA A 454 -14.31 -9.51 23.95
N ALA A 455 -13.86 -8.24 23.99
CA ALA A 455 -14.63 -7.09 23.54
C ALA A 455 -14.75 -6.97 22.01
N GLY A 456 -13.98 -7.73 21.23
CA GLY A 456 -13.91 -7.52 19.79
C GLY A 456 -13.31 -6.15 19.43
N SER A 457 -12.36 -5.64 20.23
CA SER A 457 -11.70 -4.35 19.98
C SER A 457 -10.17 -4.49 19.89
N LEU A 458 -9.51 -3.56 19.19
CA LEU A 458 -8.04 -3.52 19.08
C LEU A 458 -7.33 -3.20 20.41
N TRP A 459 -7.97 -2.43 21.28
CA TRP A 459 -7.49 -2.07 22.63
C TRP A 459 -8.45 -2.57 23.71
N THR A 460 -7.97 -2.58 24.94
CA THR A 460 -8.74 -3.00 26.11
C THR A 460 -9.80 -1.95 26.42
N PRO A 461 -11.07 -2.34 26.61
CA PRO A 461 -12.10 -1.41 27.03
C PRO A 461 -11.70 -0.71 28.33
N THR A 462 -11.83 0.61 28.36
CA THR A 462 -11.56 1.39 29.57
C THR A 462 -12.82 1.51 30.42
N THR A 463 -12.65 1.66 31.73
CA THR A 463 -13.74 2.09 32.61
C THR A 463 -14.24 3.46 32.14
N SER A 464 -15.52 3.78 32.27
CA SER A 464 -16.06 5.08 31.84
C SER A 464 -15.64 6.24 32.77
N THR A 465 -14.89 5.95 33.84
CA THR A 465 -14.45 6.95 34.81
C THR A 465 -13.29 7.78 34.28
N THR A 466 -13.52 9.07 34.14
CA THR A 466 -12.50 10.08 33.88
C THR A 466 -11.92 10.66 35.18
N ASP A 467 -12.42 10.23 36.34
CA ASP A 467 -11.94 10.66 37.65
C ASP A 467 -10.57 10.05 37.97
N ALA A 468 -9.52 10.86 37.87
CA ALA A 468 -8.16 10.43 38.14
C ALA A 468 -7.96 9.99 39.60
N ALA A 469 -8.70 10.58 40.56
CA ALA A 469 -8.62 10.21 41.97
C ALA A 469 -8.98 8.74 42.20
N THR A 470 -9.96 8.25 41.44
CA THR A 470 -10.38 6.85 41.46
C THR A 470 -9.38 5.96 40.73
N VAL A 471 -8.93 6.35 39.53
CA VAL A 471 -8.02 5.54 38.70
C VAL A 471 -6.63 5.39 39.33
N LEU A 472 -6.10 6.45 39.93
CA LEU A 472 -4.72 6.48 40.46
C LEU A 472 -4.66 6.05 41.94
N ARG A 473 -5.77 5.60 42.53
CA ARG A 473 -5.83 5.23 43.95
C ARG A 473 -4.82 4.11 44.25
N GLY A 474 -3.98 4.30 45.27
CA GLY A 474 -3.01 3.30 45.72
C GLY A 474 -1.70 3.23 44.93
N VAL A 475 -1.53 4.00 43.85
CA VAL A 475 -0.33 3.97 43.01
C VAL A 475 0.61 5.12 43.35
N GLN A 476 1.90 4.84 43.57
CA GLN A 476 2.92 5.88 43.85
C GLN A 476 3.63 6.36 42.60
N ARG A 477 3.80 5.49 41.59
CA ARG A 477 4.39 5.86 40.31
C ARG A 477 3.58 5.30 39.16
N VAL A 478 3.44 6.09 38.11
CA VAL A 478 2.59 5.75 36.96
C VAL A 478 3.31 6.08 35.65
N PHE A 479 3.21 5.15 34.70
CA PHE A 479 3.62 5.38 33.33
C PHE A 479 2.47 6.02 32.56
N VAL A 480 2.73 7.15 31.92
CA VAL A 480 1.84 7.74 30.91
C VAL A 480 2.44 7.47 29.55
N VAL A 481 1.70 6.73 28.71
CA VAL A 481 2.12 6.30 27.38
C VAL A 481 1.17 6.85 26.33
N GLY A 482 1.73 7.52 25.32
CA GLY A 482 0.96 8.27 24.34
C GLY A 482 1.80 8.70 23.15
N TYR A 483 1.37 9.73 22.43
CA TYR A 483 2.11 10.25 21.28
C TYR A 483 2.60 11.67 21.53
N ALA A 484 3.82 11.97 21.08
CA ALA A 484 4.42 13.28 21.26
C ALA A 484 3.75 14.33 20.36
N GLY A 485 3.36 15.47 20.95
CA GLY A 485 2.80 16.62 20.24
C GLY A 485 1.33 16.88 20.58
N LYS A 486 0.85 18.12 20.35
CA LYS A 486 -0.60 18.37 20.28
C LYS A 486 -1.09 17.57 19.09
N GLN A 487 -1.65 16.39 19.31
CA GLN A 487 -2.36 15.73 18.25
C GLN A 487 -3.42 16.72 17.76
N ARG A 488 -3.32 17.15 16.49
CA ARG A 488 -4.33 18.02 15.87
C ARG A 488 -5.70 17.36 15.85
N TRP A 489 -5.70 16.06 16.06
CA TRP A 489 -6.85 15.21 16.27
C TRP A 489 -6.80 14.62 17.68
N VAL A 490 -7.82 14.93 18.48
CA VAL A 490 -8.13 14.16 19.69
C VAL A 490 -9.40 13.40 19.32
N PRO A 491 -9.35 12.09 19.03
CA PRO A 491 -10.56 11.36 18.73
C PRO A 491 -11.39 11.33 19.99
N VAL A 492 -12.49 12.09 19.99
CA VAL A 492 -13.52 11.93 21.00
C VAL A 492 -12.97 12.28 22.40
N PRO A 493 -13.79 12.57 23.42
CA PRO A 493 -13.31 12.58 24.80
C PRO A 493 -12.82 11.16 25.18
N ASP A 494 -11.52 10.89 24.98
CA ASP A 494 -10.91 9.62 25.33
C ASP A 494 -10.63 9.59 26.84
N VAL A 495 -11.07 8.53 27.53
CA VAL A 495 -10.99 8.41 28.99
C VAL A 495 -9.55 8.50 29.51
N GLY A 496 -8.57 8.08 28.69
CA GLY A 496 -7.13 8.26 28.91
C GLY A 496 -6.71 9.70 29.17
N THR A 497 -7.34 10.63 28.46
CA THR A 497 -6.85 12.00 28.30
C THR A 497 -7.00 12.87 29.56
N PRO A 498 -8.17 12.90 30.24
CA PRO A 498 -8.30 13.64 31.50
C PRO A 498 -7.35 13.15 32.60
N VAL A 499 -7.19 11.82 32.73
CA VAL A 499 -6.31 11.21 33.73
C VAL A 499 -4.84 11.56 33.45
N ALA A 500 -4.41 11.43 32.19
CA ALA A 500 -3.05 11.81 31.79
C ALA A 500 -2.78 13.30 31.98
N ALA A 501 -3.73 14.18 31.63
CA ALA A 501 -3.59 15.62 31.83
C ALA A 501 -3.43 15.97 33.31
N GLU A 502 -4.16 15.30 34.20
CA GLU A 502 -3.99 15.50 35.63
C GLU A 502 -2.61 15.04 36.12
N ILE A 503 -2.14 13.86 35.70
CA ILE A 503 -0.80 13.39 36.03
C ILE A 503 0.25 14.41 35.57
N GLU A 504 0.17 14.88 34.33
CA GLU A 504 1.12 15.85 33.75
C GLU A 504 1.12 17.18 34.51
N GLN A 505 -0.03 17.63 35.02
CA GLN A 505 -0.16 18.86 35.79
C GLN A 505 0.30 18.70 37.25
N CYS A 506 -0.03 17.56 37.87
CA CYS A 506 0.00 17.40 39.32
C CYS A 506 1.18 16.58 39.83
N TRP A 507 1.70 15.64 39.04
CA TRP A 507 2.75 14.73 39.45
C TRP A 507 4.14 15.25 39.08
N THR A 508 5.19 14.60 39.58
CA THR A 508 6.58 14.96 39.27
C THR A 508 7.12 13.99 38.23
N ARG A 509 7.63 14.52 37.12
CA ARG A 509 8.25 13.70 36.07
C ARG A 509 9.59 13.14 36.57
N VAL A 510 9.71 11.82 36.57
CA VAL A 510 10.94 11.11 36.98
C VAL A 510 11.84 10.85 35.79
N ALA A 511 11.28 10.27 34.72
CA ALA A 511 12.01 9.89 33.53
C ALA A 511 11.09 9.89 32.30
N GLY A 512 11.65 9.81 31.10
CA GLY A 512 10.84 9.57 29.91
C GLY A 512 11.65 9.24 28.68
N ARG A 513 11.00 8.52 27.76
CA ARG A 513 11.46 8.16 26.44
C ARG A 513 10.50 8.73 25.41
N THR A 514 11.03 9.28 24.32
CA THR A 514 10.25 9.61 23.12
C THR A 514 10.95 8.98 21.94
N SER A 515 10.20 8.25 21.12
CA SER A 515 10.68 7.73 19.85
C SER A 515 10.44 8.75 18.73
N GLY A 516 11.27 8.73 17.69
CA GLY A 516 11.11 9.58 16.50
C GLY A 516 11.30 11.09 16.73
N PRO A 517 11.13 11.91 15.69
CA PRO A 517 11.10 13.37 15.83
C PRO A 517 9.87 13.82 16.66
N ASP A 518 10.02 14.92 17.40
CA ASP A 518 9.16 15.38 18.52
C ASP A 518 7.62 15.49 18.29
N ALA A 519 7.11 15.24 17.08
CA ALA A 519 5.72 15.54 16.71
C ALA A 519 4.85 14.33 16.31
N SER A 520 5.38 13.10 16.25
CA SER A 520 4.64 11.92 15.76
C SER A 520 4.96 10.60 16.44
N GLY A 521 6.08 10.48 17.16
CA GLY A 521 6.46 9.20 17.75
C GLY A 521 5.82 8.91 19.11
N ILE A 522 5.86 7.63 19.50
CA ILE A 522 5.37 7.18 20.79
C ILE A 522 6.25 7.72 21.92
N ARG A 523 5.62 8.16 23.01
CA ARG A 523 6.22 8.70 24.22
C ARG A 523 5.78 7.86 25.41
N ALA A 524 6.73 7.51 26.27
CA ALA A 524 6.46 6.94 27.58
C ALA A 524 7.15 7.81 28.63
N THR A 525 6.41 8.18 29.67
CA THR A 525 6.91 9.04 30.76
C THR A 525 6.55 8.41 32.10
N LEU A 526 7.52 8.35 33.00
CA LEU A 526 7.33 7.88 34.36
C LEU A 526 7.12 9.07 35.27
N TRP A 527 6.03 9.03 36.03
CA TRP A 527 5.61 10.07 36.96
C TRP A 527 5.53 9.51 38.37
N GLU A 528 5.88 10.34 39.35
CA GLU A 528 5.83 10.00 40.77
C GLU A 528 4.93 10.98 41.53
N ARG A 529 4.15 10.43 42.46
CA ARG A 529 3.22 11.19 43.27
C ARG A 529 3.99 12.14 44.19
N PRO A 530 3.62 13.43 44.24
CA PRO A 530 4.27 14.36 45.16
C PRO A 530 3.91 14.02 46.61
N ALA A 531 4.83 14.27 47.54
CA ALA A 531 4.61 14.05 48.97
C ALA A 531 3.45 14.89 49.56
N SER A 532 3.12 16.01 48.91
CA SER A 532 2.00 16.89 49.28
C SER A 532 1.15 17.21 48.06
N ARG A 533 -0.17 17.18 48.24
CA ARG A 533 -1.15 17.56 47.21
C ARG A 533 -0.93 19.00 46.75
N LYS A 534 -0.84 19.20 45.42
CA LYS A 534 -0.74 20.54 44.82
C LYS A 534 -2.13 21.20 44.73
N PRO A 535 -2.22 22.55 44.80
CA PRO A 535 -3.49 23.25 44.61
C PRO A 535 -4.13 22.94 43.25
N GLY A 536 -5.42 22.61 43.25
CA GLY A 536 -6.18 22.31 42.03
C GLY A 536 -6.05 20.87 41.51
N CYS A 537 -5.25 20.02 42.15
CA CYS A 537 -5.09 18.59 41.81
C CYS A 537 -6.09 17.74 42.59
N SER A 538 -6.57 16.62 42.06
CA SER A 538 -7.51 15.75 42.77
C SER A 538 -6.81 14.88 43.83
N ILE A 539 -5.50 14.62 43.66
CA ILE A 539 -4.64 13.81 44.54
C ILE A 539 -3.37 14.55 44.94
#